data_AF-A0A4R1MNQ8-F1
#
_entry.id   AF-A0A4R1MNQ8-F1
#
_cell.length_a   1.000
_cell.length_b   1.000
_cell.length_c   1.000
_cell.angle_alpha   90.00
_cell.angle_beta   90.00
_cell.angle_gamma   90.00
#
_symmetry.space_group_name_H-M   'P 1'
#
loop_
_entity.id
_entity.type
_entity.pdbx_description
1 polymer ?
#
loop_
_entity_poly.entity_id
_entity_poly.type
_entity_poly.pdbx_seq_one_letter_code
_entity_poly.pdbx_strand_id
1 'polypeptide(L)'
;MSKSIKNQPASRPPVDALQYEKLALSAFGSCERQLTQLNRLATLATSIYRNPALTNHERRSRQVLLELLVETCEEYEREVECDRELYQVIALDARGIAHRRITASAAAKLLAKAGKETKKDDASVARSVTATRKSARRAADVAVAATAH
;
A
#
# COMPACT_ATOMS: atom_id res chain seq x y z
N MET A 1 -41.09 24.21 20.39
CA MET A 1 -40.49 22.87 20.54
C MET A 1 -39.98 22.40 19.19
N SER A 2 -38.74 22.73 18.85
CA SER A 2 -38.15 22.45 17.53
C SER A 2 -37.62 21.01 17.49
N LYS A 3 -38.28 20.14 16.72
CA LYS A 3 -37.85 18.75 16.54
C LYS A 3 -36.61 18.72 15.64
N SER A 4 -35.47 18.35 16.22
CA SER A 4 -34.21 18.12 15.51
C SER A 4 -34.36 16.90 14.60
N ILE A 5 -34.36 17.13 13.29
CA ILE A 5 -34.28 16.09 12.26
C ILE A 5 -32.84 15.58 12.29
N LYS A 6 -32.58 14.56 13.10
CA LYS A 6 -31.35 13.77 13.00
C LYS A 6 -31.35 13.12 11.63
N ASN A 7 -30.49 13.62 10.74
CA ASN A 7 -30.10 12.97 9.48
C ASN A 7 -29.52 11.59 9.81
N GLN A 8 -30.38 10.58 9.95
CA GLN A 8 -29.94 9.20 9.92
C GLN A 8 -29.56 8.88 8.46
N PRO A 9 -28.31 8.44 8.19
CA PRO A 9 -27.99 7.89 6.90
C PRO A 9 -28.94 6.71 6.64
N ALA A 10 -29.56 6.68 5.45
CA ALA A 10 -30.50 5.64 5.06
C ALA A 10 -29.94 4.27 5.42
N SER A 11 -30.68 3.52 6.25
CA SER A 11 -30.32 2.16 6.64
C SER A 11 -30.07 1.34 5.38
N ARG A 12 -28.87 0.80 5.27
CA ARG A 12 -28.44 -0.03 4.16
C ARG A 12 -29.37 -1.25 4.09
N PRO A 13 -29.76 -1.73 2.91
CA PRO A 13 -30.19 -3.11 2.81
C PRO A 13 -29.04 -4.00 3.33
N PRO A 14 -29.30 -5.04 4.13
CA PRO A 14 -28.27 -5.96 4.57
C PRO A 14 -27.62 -6.55 3.32
N VAL A 15 -26.38 -6.13 3.04
CA VAL A 15 -25.57 -6.76 2.01
C VAL A 15 -25.28 -8.17 2.51
N ASP A 16 -25.54 -9.15 1.65
CA ASP A 16 -25.46 -10.56 2.01
C ASP A 16 -24.03 -10.89 2.48
N ALA A 17 -23.90 -11.35 3.72
CA ALA A 17 -22.60 -11.62 4.36
C ALA A 17 -21.74 -12.59 3.53
N LEU A 18 -22.40 -13.49 2.81
CA LEU A 18 -21.77 -14.44 1.89
C LEU A 18 -21.05 -13.76 0.72
N GLN A 19 -21.51 -12.58 0.28
CA GLN A 19 -20.85 -11.83 -0.79
C GLN A 19 -19.55 -11.20 -0.30
N TYR A 20 -19.53 -10.64 0.91
CA TYR A 20 -18.30 -10.12 1.53
C TYR A 20 -17.29 -11.21 1.83
N GLU A 21 -17.75 -12.40 2.25
CA GLU A 21 -16.89 -13.55 2.46
C GLU A 21 -16.17 -13.96 1.16
N LYS A 22 -16.92 -14.13 0.07
CA LYS A 22 -16.34 -14.48 -1.25
C LYS A 22 -15.34 -13.42 -1.73
N LEU A 23 -15.66 -12.16 -1.50
CA LEU A 23 -14.83 -11.02 -1.88
C LEU A 23 -13.54 -10.96 -1.05
N ALA A 24 -13.63 -11.22 0.26
CA ALA A 24 -12.48 -11.31 1.14
C ALA A 24 -11.58 -12.50 0.79
N LEU A 25 -12.16 -13.67 0.48
CA LEU A 25 -11.40 -14.85 0.02
C LEU A 25 -10.71 -14.60 -1.32
N SER A 26 -11.39 -13.93 -2.26
CA SER A 26 -10.77 -13.48 -3.51
C SER A 26 -9.60 -12.55 -3.25
N ALA A 27 -9.77 -11.55 -2.38
CA ALA A 27 -8.70 -10.62 -2.06
C ALA A 27 -7.50 -11.31 -1.40
N PHE A 28 -7.76 -12.24 -0.49
CA PHE A 28 -6.73 -13.06 0.13
C PHE A 28 -5.95 -13.88 -0.91
N GLY A 29 -6.64 -14.55 -1.84
CA GLY A 29 -5.99 -15.33 -2.90
C GLY A 29 -5.12 -14.49 -3.84
N SER A 30 -5.54 -13.26 -4.14
CA SER A 30 -4.71 -12.31 -4.90
C SER A 30 -3.45 -11.91 -4.11
N CYS A 31 -3.52 -11.67 -2.79
CA CYS A 31 -2.33 -11.44 -1.97
C CYS A 31 -1.36 -12.64 -1.96
N GLU A 32 -1.87 -13.87 -1.87
CA GLU A 32 -1.02 -15.08 -1.95
C GLU A 32 -0.31 -15.21 -3.31
N ARG A 33 -1.02 -14.86 -4.40
CA ARG A 33 -0.43 -14.79 -5.74
C ARG A 33 0.69 -13.76 -5.80
N GLN A 34 0.45 -12.55 -5.31
CA GLN A 34 1.45 -11.47 -5.29
C GLN A 34 2.69 -11.88 -4.47
N LEU A 35 2.52 -12.58 -3.35
CA LEU A 35 3.63 -13.09 -2.55
C LEU A 35 4.44 -14.15 -3.31
N THR A 36 3.76 -15.01 -4.08
CA THR A 36 4.42 -15.99 -4.95
C THR A 36 5.20 -15.32 -6.08
N GLN A 37 4.61 -14.30 -6.71
CA GLN A 37 5.24 -13.49 -7.76
C GLN A 37 6.51 -12.78 -7.26
N LEU A 38 6.45 -12.14 -6.09
CA LEU A 38 7.60 -11.51 -5.46
C LEU A 38 8.72 -12.51 -5.17
N ASN A 39 8.39 -13.72 -4.71
CA ASN A 39 9.39 -14.78 -4.49
C ASN A 39 10.06 -15.21 -5.80
N ARG A 40 9.33 -15.27 -6.92
CA ARG A 40 9.90 -15.57 -8.24
C ARG A 40 10.86 -14.49 -8.71
N LEU A 41 10.46 -13.22 -8.60
CA LEU A 41 11.33 -12.08 -8.92
C LEU A 41 12.59 -12.07 -8.06
N ALA A 42 12.46 -12.27 -6.75
CA ALA A 42 13.59 -12.35 -5.83
C ALA A 42 14.53 -13.51 -6.18
N THR A 43 13.98 -14.67 -6.54
CA THR A 43 14.77 -15.85 -6.96
C THR A 43 15.56 -15.56 -8.24
N LEU A 44 14.91 -14.96 -9.24
CA LEU A 44 15.54 -14.62 -10.52
C LEU A 44 16.59 -13.51 -10.36
N ALA A 45 16.32 -12.47 -9.59
CA ALA A 45 17.30 -11.44 -9.26
C ALA A 45 18.51 -12.03 -8.49
N THR A 46 18.25 -12.94 -7.55
CA THR A 46 19.32 -13.62 -6.79
C THR A 46 20.17 -14.51 -7.69
N SER A 47 19.57 -15.22 -8.66
CA SER A 47 20.32 -16.07 -9.59
C SER A 47 21.22 -15.24 -10.51
N ILE A 48 20.76 -14.08 -10.96
CA ILE A 48 21.55 -13.12 -11.75
C ILE A 48 22.69 -12.55 -10.88
N TYR A 49 22.41 -12.18 -9.63
CA TYR A 49 23.41 -11.62 -8.73
C TYR A 49 24.53 -12.60 -8.40
N ARG A 50 24.19 -13.86 -8.07
CA ARG A 50 25.14 -14.89 -7.63
C ARG A 50 26.05 -15.42 -8.75
N ASN A 51 25.66 -15.25 -10.02
CA ASN A 51 26.42 -15.73 -11.17
C ASN A 51 27.09 -14.55 -11.90
N PRO A 52 28.32 -14.15 -11.50
CA PRO A 52 29.06 -13.11 -12.20
C PRO A 52 29.48 -13.60 -13.59
N ALA A 53 29.30 -12.76 -14.61
CA ALA A 53 29.67 -13.08 -15.98
C ALA A 53 31.14 -12.73 -16.23
N LEU A 54 31.96 -13.75 -16.47
CA LEU A 54 33.39 -13.64 -16.78
C LEU A 54 33.63 -13.58 -18.30
N THR A 55 32.77 -14.24 -19.09
CA THR A 55 32.88 -14.29 -20.54
C THR A 55 31.89 -13.37 -21.27
N ASN A 56 32.16 -13.04 -22.54
CA ASN A 56 31.23 -12.27 -23.37
C ASN A 56 29.91 -13.00 -23.60
N HIS A 57 29.94 -14.33 -23.68
CA HIS A 57 28.73 -15.14 -23.84
C HIS A 57 27.85 -15.06 -22.59
N GLU A 58 28.46 -15.22 -21.41
CA GLU A 58 27.76 -15.06 -20.12
C GLU A 58 27.19 -13.66 -19.94
N ARG A 59 27.90 -12.61 -20.39
CA ARG A 59 27.38 -11.23 -20.35
C ARG A 59 26.12 -11.07 -21.21
N ARG A 60 26.10 -11.65 -22.41
CA ARG A 60 24.91 -11.63 -23.28
C ARG A 60 23.77 -12.44 -22.66
N SER A 61 24.04 -13.63 -22.13
CA SER A 61 23.05 -14.45 -21.44
C SER A 61 22.46 -13.72 -20.22
N ARG A 62 23.31 -13.05 -19.43
CA ARG A 62 22.89 -12.22 -18.30
C ARG A 62 22.03 -11.04 -18.74
N GLN A 63 22.34 -10.40 -19.88
CA GLN A 63 21.51 -9.33 -20.42
C GLN A 63 20.10 -9.81 -20.74
N VAL A 64 19.96 -11.00 -21.35
CA VAL A 64 18.65 -11.61 -21.63
C VAL A 64 17.89 -11.93 -20.34
N LEU A 65 18.58 -12.42 -19.30
CA LEU A 65 17.94 -12.67 -18.00
C LEU A 65 17.48 -11.38 -17.31
N LEU A 66 18.23 -10.28 -17.47
CA LEU A 66 17.83 -8.97 -16.98
C LEU A 66 16.63 -8.41 -17.74
N GLU A 67 16.59 -8.60 -19.06
CA GLU A 67 15.44 -8.24 -19.90
C GLU A 67 14.19 -9.00 -19.45
N LEU A 68 14.29 -10.33 -19.30
CA LEU A 68 13.22 -11.17 -18.76
C LEU A 68 12.76 -10.72 -17.36
N LEU A 69 13.69 -10.33 -16.48
CA LEU A 69 13.35 -9.81 -15.15
C LEU A 69 12.48 -8.56 -15.26
N VAL A 70 12.86 -7.62 -16.12
CA VAL A 70 12.14 -6.36 -16.31
C VAL A 70 10.75 -6.62 -16.89
N GLU A 71 10.66 -7.43 -17.96
CA GLU A 71 9.37 -7.79 -18.58
C GLU A 71 8.42 -8.45 -17.56
N THR A 72 8.95 -9.37 -16.74
CA THR A 72 8.15 -10.06 -15.70
C THR A 72 7.71 -9.09 -14.60
N CYS A 73 8.57 -8.14 -14.20
CA CYS A 73 8.20 -7.09 -13.24
C CYS A 73 7.05 -6.23 -13.77
N GLU A 74 7.14 -5.78 -15.03
CA GLU A 74 6.10 -4.94 -15.66
C GLU A 74 4.78 -5.71 -15.85
N GLU A 75 4.84 -7.01 -16.11
CA GLU A 75 3.65 -7.87 -16.14
C GLU A 75 2.99 -7.94 -14.75
N TYR A 76 3.76 -8.24 -13.70
CA TYR A 76 3.24 -8.32 -12.33
C TYR A 76 2.72 -6.98 -11.82
N GLU A 77 3.37 -5.86 -12.19
CA GLU A 77 2.89 -4.53 -11.85
C GLU A 77 1.49 -4.27 -12.44
N ARG A 78 1.29 -4.56 -13.73
CA ARG A 78 -0.02 -4.43 -14.40
C ARG A 78 -1.10 -5.29 -13.74
N GLU A 79 -0.77 -6.51 -13.31
CA GLU A 79 -1.71 -7.36 -12.57
C GLU A 79 -2.09 -6.75 -11.21
N VAL A 80 -1.11 -6.23 -10.46
CA VAL A 80 -1.34 -5.59 -9.16
C VAL A 80 -2.16 -4.31 -9.29
N GLU A 81 -1.98 -3.54 -10.36
CA GLU A 81 -2.82 -2.36 -10.64
C GLU A 81 -4.28 -2.74 -10.85
N CYS A 82 -4.54 -3.83 -11.59
CA CYS A 82 -5.90 -4.37 -11.76
C CYS A 82 -6.51 -4.78 -10.41
N ASP A 83 -5.75 -5.50 -9.57
CA ASP A 83 -6.20 -5.89 -8.23
C ASP A 83 -6.48 -4.68 -7.33
N ARG A 84 -5.67 -3.63 -7.43
CA ARG A 84 -5.82 -2.40 -6.65
C ARG A 84 -7.14 -1.69 -6.95
N GLU A 85 -7.56 -1.62 -8.22
CA GLU A 85 -8.85 -1.04 -8.61
C GLU A 85 -10.01 -1.84 -8.00
N LEU A 86 -9.93 -3.17 -8.04
CA LEU A 86 -10.90 -4.07 -7.42
C LEU A 86 -10.98 -3.80 -5.90
N TYR A 87 -9.85 -3.78 -5.20
CA TYR A 87 -9.80 -3.51 -3.76
C TYR A 87 -10.34 -2.13 -3.39
N GLN A 88 -10.11 -1.12 -4.24
CA GLN A 88 -10.65 0.20 -4.03
C GLN A 88 -12.18 0.20 -4.09
N VAL A 89 -12.79 -0.50 -5.04
CA VAL A 89 -14.26 -0.66 -5.11
C VAL A 89 -14.79 -1.35 -3.87
N ILE A 90 -14.13 -2.44 -3.43
CA ILE A 90 -14.51 -3.20 -2.23
C ILE A 90 -14.44 -2.32 -0.98
N ALA A 91 -13.36 -1.55 -0.81
CA ALA A 91 -13.17 -0.67 0.33
C ALA A 91 -14.19 0.48 0.35
N LEU A 92 -14.52 1.05 -0.81
CA LEU A 92 -15.53 2.10 -0.93
C LEU A 92 -16.93 1.57 -0.63
N ASP A 93 -17.25 0.37 -1.09
CA ASP A 93 -18.51 -0.30 -0.79
C ASP A 93 -18.61 -0.65 0.70
N ALA A 94 -17.57 -1.23 1.31
CA ALA A 94 -17.53 -1.53 2.75
C ALA A 94 -17.66 -0.27 3.62
N ARG A 95 -17.15 0.88 3.15
CA ARG A 95 -17.33 2.20 3.79
C ARG A 95 -18.75 2.77 3.64
N GLY A 96 -19.66 2.08 2.95
CA GLY A 96 -21.03 2.51 2.71
C GLY A 96 -21.16 3.61 1.66
N ILE A 97 -20.15 3.79 0.80
CA ILE A 97 -20.18 4.73 -0.33
C ILE A 97 -20.72 3.95 -1.55
N ALA A 98 -21.97 3.52 -1.45
CA ALA A 98 -22.65 2.85 -2.56
C ALA A 98 -22.86 3.82 -3.74
N HIS A 99 -22.85 3.30 -4.97
CA HIS A 99 -23.09 3.91 -6.29
C HIS A 99 -24.04 5.12 -6.36
N ARG A 100 -23.76 6.21 -5.64
CA ARG A 100 -24.21 7.54 -6.04
C ARG A 100 -23.39 7.82 -7.27
N ARG A 101 -24.03 8.15 -8.39
CA ARG A 101 -23.37 8.95 -9.44
C ARG A 101 -22.55 10.00 -8.71
N ILE A 102 -21.23 9.82 -8.69
CA ILE A 102 -20.36 10.68 -7.91
C ILE A 102 -20.41 11.99 -8.69
N THR A 103 -21.29 12.90 -8.24
CA THR A 103 -21.29 14.25 -8.77
C THR A 103 -19.90 14.83 -8.55
N ALA A 104 -19.40 15.65 -9.47
CA ALA A 104 -18.05 16.19 -9.39
C ALA A 104 -17.75 16.83 -8.01
N SER A 105 -18.77 17.41 -7.36
CA SER A 105 -18.68 17.95 -6.01
C SER A 105 -18.52 16.90 -4.90
N ALA A 106 -19.08 15.71 -5.04
CA ALA A 106 -18.88 14.59 -4.13
C ALA A 106 -17.49 13.97 -4.32
N ALA A 107 -17.02 13.82 -5.57
CA ALA A 107 -15.66 13.37 -5.87
C ALA A 107 -14.62 14.30 -5.27
N ALA A 108 -14.77 15.61 -5.47
CA ALA A 108 -13.86 16.63 -4.93
C ALA A 108 -13.81 16.58 -3.39
N LYS A 109 -14.94 16.37 -2.72
CA LYS A 109 -14.98 16.23 -1.25
C LYS A 109 -14.31 14.94 -0.76
N LEU A 110 -14.46 13.83 -1.47
CA LEU A 110 -13.79 12.57 -1.14
C LEU A 110 -12.27 12.66 -1.36
N LEU A 111 -11.83 13.25 -2.47
CA LEU A 111 -10.41 13.52 -2.75
C LEU A 111 -9.81 14.45 -1.70
N ALA A 112 -10.52 15.53 -1.33
CA ALA A 112 -10.07 16.43 -0.28
C ALA A 112 -9.99 15.77 1.10
N LYS A 113 -10.84 14.77 1.38
CA LYS A 113 -10.82 14.02 2.64
C LYS A 113 -9.68 12.99 2.65
N ALA A 114 -9.49 12.26 1.56
CA ALA A 114 -8.35 11.34 1.39
C ALA A 114 -7.01 12.08 1.49
N GLY A 115 -6.88 13.25 0.84
CA GLY A 115 -5.69 14.10 0.94
C GLY A 115 -5.46 14.73 2.33
N LYS A 116 -6.47 14.73 3.21
CA LYS A 116 -6.32 15.11 4.62
C LYS A 116 -5.93 13.93 5.51
N GLU A 117 -6.42 12.73 5.20
CA GLU A 117 -6.02 11.49 5.89
C GLU A 117 -4.54 11.19 5.62
N THR A 118 -4.07 11.28 4.38
CA THR A 118 -2.64 11.13 4.05
C THR A 118 -1.75 12.18 4.72
N LYS A 119 -2.20 13.44 4.81
CA LYS A 119 -1.48 14.49 5.56
C LYS A 119 -1.47 14.25 7.07
N LYS A 120 -2.46 13.55 7.61
CA LYS A 120 -2.52 13.19 9.03
C LYS A 120 -1.56 12.03 9.33
N ASP A 121 -1.41 11.11 8.40
CA ASP A 121 -0.41 10.04 8.45
C ASP A 121 1.00 10.61 8.33
N ASP A 122 1.25 11.54 7.39
CA ASP A 122 2.51 12.29 7.32
C ASP A 122 2.80 13.13 8.58
N ALA A 123 1.78 13.76 9.18
CA ALA A 123 1.94 14.49 10.43
C ALA A 123 2.21 13.57 11.63
N SER A 124 1.70 12.33 11.60
CA SER A 124 1.97 11.31 12.62
C SER A 124 3.41 10.78 12.52
N VAL A 125 3.91 10.62 11.27
CA VAL A 125 5.31 10.26 10.99
C VAL A 125 6.24 11.44 11.35
N ALA A 126 5.90 12.68 10.99
CA ALA A 126 6.70 13.85 11.37
C ALA A 126 6.74 14.08 12.90
N ARG A 127 5.66 13.73 13.62
CA ARG A 127 5.62 13.80 15.10
C ARG A 127 6.42 12.66 15.76
N SER A 128 6.51 11.48 15.14
CA SER A 128 7.38 10.40 15.62
C SER A 128 8.87 10.69 15.35
N VAL A 129 9.20 11.31 14.22
CA VAL A 129 10.57 11.74 13.88
C VAL A 129 11.05 12.90 14.77
N THR A 130 10.17 13.82 15.15
CA THR A 130 10.52 14.90 16.10
C THR A 130 10.64 14.40 17.55
N ALA A 131 9.84 13.43 17.97
CA ALA A 131 9.97 12.78 19.28
C ALA A 131 11.26 11.96 19.41
N THR A 132 11.66 11.23 18.36
CA THR A 132 12.92 10.46 18.33
C THR A 132 14.16 11.37 18.29
N ARG A 133 14.12 12.50 17.57
CA ARG A 133 15.22 13.49 17.60
C ARG A 133 15.40 14.15 18.98
N LYS A 134 14.32 14.39 19.73
CA LYS A 134 14.42 14.96 21.09
C LYS A 134 14.96 13.96 22.12
N SER A 135 14.70 12.66 21.92
CA SER A 135 15.28 11.58 22.72
C SER A 135 16.78 11.37 22.45
N ALA A 136 17.18 11.36 21.17
CA ALA A 136 18.59 11.19 20.78
C ALA A 136 19.48 12.35 21.27
N ARG A 137 18.97 13.59 21.30
CA ARG A 137 19.73 14.74 21.81
C ARG A 137 19.97 14.68 23.33
N ARG A 138 19.04 14.08 24.09
CA ARG A 138 19.17 13.92 25.54
C ARG A 138 20.14 12.79 25.93
N ALA A 139 20.28 11.76 25.09
CA ALA A 139 21.27 10.70 25.29
C ALA A 139 22.71 11.17 24.99
N ALA A 140 22.88 12.06 24.01
CA ALA A 140 24.19 12.63 23.67
C ALA A 140 24.73 13.57 24.77
N ASP A 141 23.87 14.39 25.41
CA ASP A 141 24.30 15.29 26.49
C ASP A 141 24.69 14.55 27.78
N VAL A 142 24.14 13.34 28.04
CA VAL A 142 24.51 12.53 29.21
C VAL A 142 25.82 11.77 28.98
N ALA A 143 26.12 11.37 27.74
CA ALA A 143 27.34 10.65 27.42
C ALA A 143 28.61 11.52 27.45
N VAL A 144 28.49 12.83 27.18
CA VAL A 144 29.64 13.76 27.23
C VAL A 144 30.02 14.15 28.67
N ALA A 145 29.10 14.02 29.63
CA ALA A 145 29.38 14.29 31.05
C ALA A 145 30.03 13.10 31.78
N ALA A 146 30.03 11.90 31.21
CA ALA A 146 30.50 10.67 31.86
C ALA A 146 31.96 10.29 31.52
N THR A 147 32.64 11.04 30.65
CA THR A 147 34.01 10.75 30.18
C THR A 147 35.06 11.75 30.66
N ALA A 148 34.70 12.64 31.59
CA ALA A 148 35.63 13.58 32.21
C ALA A 148 35.84 13.23 33.69
N HIS A 149 36.66 12.20 33.96
CA HIS A 149 37.40 12.05 35.21
C HIS A 149 38.64 11.18 35.01
#